data_AF-A0A963D5F9-F1
#
_entry.id   AF-A0A963D5F9-F1
#
_cell.length_a   1.000
_cell.length_b   1.000
_cell.length_c   1.000
_cell.angle_alpha   90.00
_cell.angle_beta   90.00
_cell.angle_gamma   90.00
#
_symmetry.space_group_name_H-M   'P 1'
#
loop_
_entity.id
_entity.type
_entity.pdbx_description
1 polymer ?
#
loop_
_entity_poly.entity_id
_entity_poly.type
_entity_poly.pdbx_seq_one_letter_code
_entity_poly.pdbx_strand_id
1 'polypeptide(L)'
;MNASLRLAIERLRSGSLSTHQFVAVWRNETGPLLAELPSRYAQVLDSILMRLESSALFSEESCSFSRAELIDNLALWLDKAEGYVSGLRRQGEQNA
;
A
#
# COMPACT_ATOMS: atom_id res chain seq x y z
N MET A 1 10.76 -8.10 1.05
CA MET A 1 10.68 -7.89 2.51
C MET A 1 9.62 -6.83 2.72
N ASN A 2 8.35 -7.27 2.75
CA ASN A 2 7.11 -6.54 3.08
C ASN A 2 5.97 -7.58 3.11
N ALA A 3 6.26 -8.80 3.56
CA ALA A 3 5.34 -9.94 3.45
C ALA A 3 4.05 -9.71 4.25
N SER A 4 4.14 -8.98 5.36
CA SER A 4 2.99 -8.56 6.16
C SER A 4 2.07 -7.60 5.40
N LEU A 5 2.62 -6.60 4.68
CA LEU A 5 1.84 -5.70 3.82
C LEU A 5 1.14 -6.45 2.68
N ARG A 6 1.82 -7.43 2.05
CA ARG A 6 1.22 -8.29 1.01
C ARG A 6 0.09 -9.16 1.57
N LEU A 7 0.32 -9.79 2.73
CA LEU A 7 -0.70 -10.57 3.42
C LEU A 7 -1.91 -9.70 3.81
N ALA A 8 -1.69 -8.46 4.25
CA ALA A 8 -2.76 -7.53 4.54
C ALA A 8 -3.62 -7.21 3.30
N ILE A 9 -3.02 -7.08 2.11
CA ILE A 9 -3.76 -6.92 0.83
C ILE A 9 -4.65 -8.15 0.58
N GLU A 10 -4.10 -9.35 0.70
CA GLU A 10 -4.84 -10.59 0.46
C GLU A 10 -6.02 -10.73 1.43
N ARG A 11 -5.80 -10.45 2.71
CA ARG A 11 -6.85 -10.49 3.74
C ARG A 11 -7.92 -9.42 3.53
N LEU A 12 -7.56 -8.24 3.01
CA LEU A 12 -8.54 -7.23 2.64
C LEU A 12 -9.40 -7.67 1.45
N ARG A 13 -8.78 -8.31 0.42
CA ARG A 13 -9.50 -8.84 -0.74
C ARG A 13 -10.47 -9.96 -0.36
N SER A 14 -10.06 -10.86 0.53
CA SER A 14 -10.91 -11.97 1.00
C SER A 14 -12.01 -11.53 1.98
N GLY A 15 -12.02 -10.26 2.39
CA GLY A 15 -12.92 -9.74 3.43
C GLY A 15 -12.57 -10.21 4.85
N SER A 16 -11.42 -10.88 5.03
CA SER A 16 -10.93 -11.35 6.34
C SER A 16 -10.24 -10.25 7.18
N LEU A 17 -10.15 -9.03 6.64
CA LEU A 17 -9.64 -7.83 7.29
C LEU A 17 -10.52 -6.65 6.88
N SER A 18 -10.98 -5.85 7.85
CA SER A 18 -11.77 -4.65 7.54
C SER A 18 -10.89 -3.54 6.95
N THR A 19 -11.47 -2.62 6.18
CA THR A 19 -10.75 -1.47 5.63
C THR A 19 -10.04 -0.65 6.73
N HIS A 20 -10.72 -0.40 7.85
CA HIS A 20 -10.13 0.36 8.95
C HIS A 20 -8.92 -0.35 9.57
N GLN A 21 -9.03 -1.65 9.81
CA GLN A 21 -7.89 -2.45 10.32
C GLN A 21 -6.74 -2.50 9.31
N PHE A 22 -7.05 -2.66 8.02
CA PHE A 22 -6.07 -2.65 6.95
C PHE A 22 -5.27 -1.35 6.90
N VAL A 23 -5.97 -0.20 6.94
CA VAL A 23 -5.32 1.12 6.88
C VAL A 23 -4.42 1.36 8.08
N ALA A 24 -4.85 0.96 9.29
CA ALA A 24 -4.04 1.06 10.49
C ALA A 24 -2.75 0.22 10.38
N VAL A 25 -2.85 -1.03 9.92
CA VAL A 25 -1.69 -1.90 9.66
C VAL A 25 -0.75 -1.25 8.65
N TRP A 26 -1.29 -0.77 7.52
CA TRP A 26 -0.49 -0.18 6.46
C TRP A 26 0.25 1.08 6.90
N ARG A 27 -0.43 2.02 7.58
CA ARG A 27 0.21 3.25 8.09
C ARG A 27 1.32 2.95 9.10
N ASN A 28 1.16 1.91 9.93
CA ASN A 28 2.17 1.51 10.90
C ASN A 28 3.37 0.80 10.25
N GLU A 29 3.12 -0.11 9.32
CA GLU A 29 4.15 -0.98 8.76
C GLU A 29 4.93 -0.37 7.58
N THR A 30 4.38 0.62 6.86
CA THR A 30 5.10 1.26 5.74
C THR A 30 6.18 2.24 6.16
N GLY A 31 6.26 2.63 7.44
CA GLY A 31 7.22 3.65 7.94
C GLY A 31 8.68 3.41 7.52
N PRO A 32 9.27 2.23 7.77
CA PRO A 32 10.64 1.92 7.34
C PRO A 32 10.83 2.01 5.82
N LEU A 33 9.85 1.55 5.04
CA LEU A 33 9.90 1.61 3.58
C LEU A 33 9.83 3.06 3.07
N LEU A 34 8.96 3.89 3.66
CA LEU A 34 8.81 5.30 3.31
C LEU A 34 10.07 6.11 3.61
N ALA A 35 10.85 5.74 4.63
CA ALA A 35 12.11 6.42 4.95
C ALA A 35 13.17 6.28 3.84
N GLU A 36 13.10 5.23 3.02
CA GLU A 36 14.00 4.99 1.88
C GLU A 36 13.45 5.54 0.54
N LEU A 37 12.22 6.06 0.53
CA LEU A 37 11.51 6.49 -0.68
C LEU A 37 11.46 8.01 -0.85
N PRO A 38 11.36 8.52 -2.10
CA PRO A 38 11.03 9.91 -2.35
C PRO A 38 9.66 10.27 -1.77
N SER A 39 9.51 11.49 -1.27
CA SER A 39 8.29 11.99 -0.61
C SER A 39 7.00 11.80 -1.40
N ARG A 40 7.06 11.81 -2.74
CA ARG A 40 5.90 11.53 -3.62
C ARG A 40 5.26 10.17 -3.36
N TYR A 41 6.01 9.16 -2.91
CA TYR A 41 5.44 7.84 -2.61
C TYR A 41 4.47 7.89 -1.43
N ALA A 42 4.81 8.67 -0.39
CA ALA A 42 3.93 8.87 0.76
C ALA A 42 2.63 9.57 0.36
N GLN A 43 2.71 10.58 -0.52
CA GLN A 43 1.52 11.30 -1.02
C GLN A 43 0.58 10.38 -1.82
N VAL A 44 1.14 9.54 -2.69
CA VAL A 44 0.34 8.57 -3.46
C VAL A 44 -0.29 7.53 -2.54
N LEU A 45 0.47 7.01 -1.57
CA LEU A 45 -0.04 6.05 -0.60
C LEU A 45 -1.21 6.63 0.20
N ASP A 46 -1.04 7.83 0.74
CA ASP A 46 -2.08 8.50 1.53
C ASP A 46 -3.36 8.72 0.71
N SER A 47 -3.23 9.17 -0.55
CA SER A 47 -4.36 9.34 -1.46
C SER A 47 -5.13 8.03 -1.68
N ILE A 48 -4.43 6.90 -1.87
CA ILE A 48 -5.10 5.61 -2.06
C ILE A 48 -5.78 5.15 -0.76
N LEU A 49 -5.12 5.28 0.39
CA LEU A 49 -5.68 4.88 1.69
C LEU A 49 -6.92 5.73 2.05
N MET A 50 -6.89 7.05 1.83
CA MET A 50 -8.06 7.90 2.07
C MET A 50 -9.25 7.54 1.18
N ARG A 51 -9.02 7.24 -0.11
CA ARG A 51 -10.08 6.79 -1.02
C ARG A 51 -10.66 5.45 -0.59
N LEU A 52 -9.82 4.55 -0.09
CA LEU A 52 -10.24 3.26 0.43
C LEU A 52 -11.08 3.42 1.71
N GLU A 53 -10.65 4.25 2.67
CA GLU A 53 -11.42 4.59 3.88
C GLU A 53 -12.78 5.19 3.53
N SER A 54 -12.82 6.15 2.61
CA SER A 54 -14.05 6.76 2.12
C SER A 54 -14.98 5.73 1.47
N SER A 55 -14.44 4.81 0.66
CA SER A 55 -15.23 3.73 0.05
C SER A 55 -15.83 2.79 1.09
N ALA A 56 -15.26 2.67 2.29
CA ALA A 56 -15.84 1.81 3.33
C ALA A 56 -17.03 2.45 4.07
N LEU A 57 -17.22 3.78 3.96
CA LEU A 57 -18.26 4.52 4.68
C LEU A 57 -19.63 4.51 3.97
N PHE A 58 -19.68 4.17 2.68
CA PHE A 58 -20.94 4.07 1.94
C PHE A 58 -21.40 2.60 1.90
N SER A 59 -22.58 2.33 2.47
CA SER A 59 -22.94 1.01 3.01
C SER A 59 -23.73 0.06 2.10
N GLU A 60 -24.02 0.40 0.84
CA GLU A 60 -24.86 -0.48 -0.01
C GLU A 60 -24.08 -1.21 -1.11
N GLU A 61 -23.28 -0.51 -1.91
CA GLU A 61 -22.34 -1.12 -2.87
C GLU A 61 -21.29 -0.08 -3.21
N SER A 62 -20.41 0.31 -2.29
CA SER A 62 -19.23 1.09 -2.69
C SER A 62 -18.48 0.30 -3.75
N CYS A 63 -18.66 0.71 -5.01
CA CYS A 63 -18.60 -0.14 -6.18
C CYS A 63 -17.52 -1.20 -6.03
N SER A 64 -17.87 -2.49 -6.00
CA SER A 64 -16.89 -3.58 -5.87
C SER A 64 -15.71 -3.39 -6.84
N PHE A 65 -16.00 -2.81 -8.02
CA PHE A 65 -15.03 -2.34 -9.00
C PHE A 65 -14.06 -1.25 -8.49
N SER A 66 -14.55 -0.16 -7.90
CA SER A 66 -13.68 0.92 -7.39
C SER A 66 -12.86 0.47 -6.18
N ARG A 67 -13.42 -0.41 -5.33
CA ARG A 67 -12.68 -0.99 -4.20
C ARG A 67 -11.59 -1.95 -4.68
N ALA A 68 -11.89 -2.85 -5.62
CA ALA A 68 -10.91 -3.77 -6.19
C ALA A 68 -9.76 -3.00 -6.87
N GLU A 69 -10.08 -1.97 -7.66
CA GLU A 69 -9.09 -1.11 -8.33
C GLU A 69 -8.18 -0.39 -7.31
N LEU A 70 -8.73 0.10 -6.19
CA LEU A 70 -7.92 0.71 -5.13
C LEU A 70 -6.95 -0.30 -4.49
N ILE A 71 -7.37 -1.55 -4.30
CA ILE A 71 -6.51 -2.60 -3.76
C ILE A 71 -5.43 -3.02 -4.78
N ASP A 72 -5.77 -3.06 -6.07
CA ASP A 72 -4.78 -3.28 -7.16
C ASP A 72 -3.74 -2.16 -7.21
N ASN A 73 -4.17 -0.90 -7.07
CA ASN A 73 -3.28 0.25 -7.01
C ASN A 73 -2.34 0.20 -5.79
N LEU A 74 -2.79 -0.31 -4.63
CA LEU A 74 -1.94 -0.56 -3.46
C LEU A 74 -0.88 -1.62 -3.71
N ALA A 75 -1.26 -2.73 -4.36
CA ALA A 75 -0.31 -3.78 -4.73
C ALA A 75 0.75 -3.22 -5.70
N LEU A 76 0.33 -2.47 -6.73
CA LEU A 76 1.23 -1.83 -7.67
C LEU A 76 2.16 -0.82 -6.98
N TRP A 77 1.64 -0.01 -6.06
CA TRP A 77 2.45 0.93 -5.28
C TRP A 77 3.55 0.20 -4.52
N LEU A 78 3.22 -0.92 -3.87
CA LEU A 78 4.18 -1.72 -3.11
C LEU A 78 5.27 -2.31 -4.02
N ASP A 79 4.91 -2.83 -5.18
CA ASP A 79 5.87 -3.36 -6.17
C ASP A 79 6.83 -2.25 -6.65
N LYS A 80 6.32 -1.04 -6.91
CA LYS A 80 7.15 0.11 -7.31
C LYS A 80 8.08 0.57 -6.20
N ALA A 81 7.58 0.61 -4.96
CA ALA A 81 8.36 0.97 -3.79
C ALA A 81 9.52 -0.01 -3.55
N GLU A 82 9.24 -1.31 -3.58
CA GLU A 82 10.27 -2.35 -3.43
C GLU A 82 11.30 -2.31 -4.58
N GLY A 83 10.84 -2.09 -5.81
CA GLY A 83 11.71 -1.94 -6.97
C GLY A 83 12.63 -0.73 -6.86
N TYR A 84 12.12 0.40 -6.37
CA TYR A 84 12.92 1.61 -6.15
C TYR A 84 14.02 1.39 -5.11
N VAL A 85 13.67 0.85 -3.93
CA VAL A 85 14.62 0.57 -2.86
C VAL A 85 15.68 -0.45 -3.29
N SER A 86 15.27 -1.50 -4.00
CA SER A 86 16.21 -2.49 -4.55
C SER A 86 17.11 -1.89 -5.63
N GLY A 87 16.64 -0.89 -6.38
CA GLY A 87 17.45 -0.09 -7.29
C GLY A 87 18.50 0.74 -6.56
N LEU A 88 18.10 1.47 -5.50
CA LEU A 88 19.01 2.26 -4.67
C LEU A 88 20.16 1.42 -4.08
N ARG A 89 19.86 0.25 -3.53
CA ARG A 89 20.89 -0.63 -2.92
C ARG A 89 21.92 -1.09 -3.94
N ARG A 90 21.48 -1.47 -5.14
CA ARG A 90 22.39 -1.85 -6.24
C ARG A 90 23.27 -0.69 -6.72
N GLN A 91 22.75 0.54 -6.70
CA GLN A 91 23.54 1.73 -7.06
C GLN A 91 24.59 2.07 -5.99
N GLY A 92 24.26 1.86 -4.71
CA GLY A 92 25.22 2.04 -3.61
C GLY A 92 26.38 1.04 -3.66
N GLU A 93 26.10 -0.23 -3.98
CA GLU A 93 27.11 -1.29 -4.13
C GLU A 93 28.02 -1.10 -5.36
N GLN A 94 27.51 -0.46 -6.43
CA GLN A 94 28.30 -0.17 -7.63
C GLN A 94 29.20 1.06 -7.49
N ASN A 95 29.04 1.86 -6.44
CA ASN A 95 29.75 3.12 -6.23
C ASN A 95 30.65 3.11 -4.98
N ALA A 96 30.91 1.91 -4.43
CA ALA A 96 31.79 1.64 -3.29
C ALA A 96 33.01 0.82 -3.73
#